data_AF-A0AAQ3M5A1-F1
#
_entry.id   AF-A0AAQ3M5A1-F1
#
_cell.length_a   1.000
_cell.length_b   1.000
_cell.length_c   1.000
_cell.angle_alpha   90.00
_cell.angle_beta   90.00
_cell.angle_gamma   90.00
#
_symmetry.space_group_name_H-M   'P 1'
#
loop_
_entity.id
_entity.type
_entity.pdbx_description
1 polymer ?
#
loop_
_entity_poly.entity_id
_entity_poly.type
_entity_poly.pdbx_seq_one_letter_code
_entity_poly.pdbx_strand_id
1 'polypeptide(L)'
;MPEQMPEQVIACIRTRLAEGESCRTIARAIGISKTTVAKVGRRLRAGGPVYSDHTVARKPRSLNTEQEEWVLNVLAHEPTLFAKELTRMVFDEFSIQVHRTTILRMLQRRGWMRTTCGRVASERNDLSVRDVDSTGQTRT
;
A
#
# COMPACT_ATOMS: atom_id res chain seq x y z
N MET A 1 -3.72 20.62 9.62
CA MET A 1 -4.27 20.86 8.28
C MET A 1 -3.39 21.91 7.62
N PRO A 2 -2.80 21.69 6.43
CA PRO A 2 -2.08 22.77 5.78
C PRO A 2 -3.11 23.84 5.39
N GLU A 3 -3.01 25.04 5.98
CA GLU A 3 -3.85 26.17 5.60
C GLU A 3 -3.63 26.48 4.12
N GLN A 4 -4.68 26.30 3.33
CA GLN A 4 -4.68 26.73 1.94
C GLN A 4 -4.65 28.25 1.92
N MET A 5 -3.75 28.83 1.12
CA MET A 5 -3.70 30.28 0.94
C MET A 5 -5.01 30.74 0.23
N PRO A 6 -5.58 31.89 0.64
CA PRO A 6 -6.85 32.36 0.08
C PRO A 6 -6.78 32.56 -1.43
N GLU A 7 -7.87 32.27 -2.12
CA GLU A 7 -7.95 32.39 -3.58
C GLU A 7 -7.65 33.81 -4.08
N GLN A 8 -8.07 34.82 -3.32
CA GLN A 8 -7.81 36.24 -3.60
C GLN A 8 -6.31 36.53 -3.68
N VAL A 9 -5.51 35.88 -2.82
CA VAL A 9 -4.05 36.04 -2.80
C VAL A 9 -3.42 35.40 -4.03
N ILE A 10 -3.91 34.23 -4.46
CA ILE A 10 -3.45 33.58 -5.69
C ILE A 10 -3.76 34.45 -6.90
N ALA A 11 -4.98 35.01 -6.98
CA ALA A 11 -5.37 35.90 -8.06
C ALA A 11 -4.48 37.15 -8.10
N CYS A 12 -4.19 37.75 -6.96
CA CYS A 12 -3.27 38.89 -6.85
C CYS A 12 -1.85 38.55 -7.34
N ILE A 13 -1.30 37.40 -6.93
CA ILE A 13 0.01 36.93 -7.41
C ILE A 13 -0.01 36.72 -8.93
N ARG A 14 -1.08 36.17 -9.48
CA ARG A 14 -1.23 35.93 -10.93
C ARG A 14 -1.20 37.25 -11.71
N THR A 15 -1.98 38.24 -11.30
CA THR A 15 -2.05 39.54 -11.96
C THR A 15 -0.70 40.25 -11.94
N ARG A 16 -0.06 40.34 -10.76
CA ARG A 16 1.25 41.02 -10.64
C ARG A 16 2.38 40.32 -11.39
N LEU A 17 2.34 38.99 -11.49
CA LEU A 17 3.28 38.24 -12.34
C LEU A 17 3.05 38.53 -13.82
N ALA A 18 1.80 38.75 -14.25
CA ALA A 18 1.49 39.14 -15.63
C ALA A 18 1.92 40.58 -15.95
N GLU A 19 1.89 41.46 -14.96
CA GLU A 19 2.42 42.84 -15.03
C GLU A 19 3.97 42.89 -15.04
N GLY A 20 4.64 41.74 -14.87
CA GLY A 20 6.10 41.65 -14.90
C GLY A 20 6.78 42.00 -13.56
N GLU A 21 6.03 42.11 -12.46
CA GLU A 21 6.63 42.36 -11.15
C GLU A 21 7.55 41.21 -10.71
N SER A 22 8.67 41.57 -10.08
CA SER A 22 9.57 40.57 -9.51
C SER A 22 8.92 39.83 -8.33
N CYS A 23 9.21 38.53 -8.16
CA CYS A 23 8.69 37.77 -7.01
C CYS A 23 9.08 38.37 -5.65
N ARG A 24 10.17 39.15 -5.56
CA ARG A 24 10.57 39.85 -4.33
C ARG A 24 9.62 41.02 -4.03
N THR A 25 9.20 41.76 -5.05
CA THR A 25 8.25 42.86 -4.93
C THR A 25 6.88 42.36 -4.50
N ILE A 26 6.39 41.31 -5.17
CA ILE A 26 5.11 40.65 -4.85
C ILE A 26 5.12 40.09 -3.42
N ALA A 27 6.20 39.42 -3.03
CA ALA A 27 6.38 38.89 -1.68
C ALA A 27 6.28 39.97 -0.60
N ARG A 28 6.93 41.13 -0.81
CA ARG A 28 6.86 42.26 0.12
C ARG A 28 5.48 42.89 0.19
N ALA A 29 4.78 42.99 -0.94
CA ALA A 29 3.45 43.60 -0.98
C ALA A 29 2.37 42.76 -0.30
N ILE A 30 2.48 41.43 -0.37
CA ILE A 30 1.48 40.50 0.15
C ILE A 30 1.87 39.98 1.56
N GLY A 31 3.14 40.14 1.96
CA GLY A 31 3.64 39.63 3.24
C GLY A 31 3.94 38.13 3.23
N ILE A 32 4.18 37.54 2.06
CA ILE A 32 4.45 36.10 1.88
C ILE A 32 5.90 35.88 1.48
N SER A 33 6.46 34.73 1.82
CA SER A 33 7.82 34.37 1.42
C SER A 33 8.00 34.36 -0.12
N LYS A 34 9.17 34.84 -0.58
CA LYS A 34 9.55 34.80 -2.01
C LYS A 34 9.48 33.38 -2.59
N THR A 35 9.83 32.37 -1.79
CA THR A 35 9.82 30.97 -2.21
C THR A 35 8.40 30.48 -2.48
N THR A 36 7.43 30.88 -1.66
CA THR A 36 6.01 30.60 -1.90
C THR A 36 5.51 31.27 -3.17
N VAL A 37 5.79 32.56 -3.38
CA VAL A 37 5.42 33.29 -4.61
C VAL A 37 6.02 32.60 -5.85
N ALA A 38 7.29 32.19 -5.78
CA ALA A 38 7.95 31.49 -6.88
C ALA A 38 7.33 30.10 -7.16
N LYS A 39 6.94 29.35 -6.12
CA LYS A 39 6.25 28.06 -6.27
C LYS A 39 4.87 28.23 -6.92
N VAL A 40 4.09 29.19 -6.43
CA VAL A 40 2.76 29.53 -7.00
C VAL A 40 2.91 29.96 -8.46
N GLY A 41 3.85 30.85 -8.76
CA GLY A 41 4.09 31.31 -10.14
C GLY A 41 4.52 30.18 -11.09
N ARG A 42 5.32 29.22 -10.62
CA ARG A 42 5.65 28.01 -11.44
C ARG A 42 4.40 27.17 -11.72
N ARG A 43 3.55 26.94 -10.72
CA ARG A 43 2.32 26.16 -10.87
C ARG A 43 1.31 26.84 -11.80
N LEU A 44 1.12 28.16 -11.63
CA LEU A 44 0.28 28.97 -12.51
C LEU A 44 0.74 28.91 -13.97
N ARG A 45 2.06 29.01 -14.23
CA ARG A 45 2.61 28.88 -15.58
C ARG A 45 2.48 27.48 -16.17
N ALA A 46 2.51 26.44 -15.34
CA ALA A 46 2.33 25.07 -15.76
C ALA A 46 0.86 24.72 -16.11
N GLY A 47 -0.09 25.66 -15.93
CA GLY A 47 -1.51 25.44 -16.19
C GLY A 47 -2.17 24.44 -15.23
N GLY A 48 -1.48 24.05 -14.16
CA GLY A 48 -1.96 23.11 -13.17
C GLY A 48 -2.56 23.79 -11.94
N PRO A 49 -3.23 23.03 -11.06
CA PRO A 49 -3.76 23.57 -9.82
C PRO A 49 -2.64 24.07 -8.91
N VAL A 50 -2.85 25.24 -8.29
CA VAL A 50 -1.87 25.85 -7.37
C VAL A 50 -1.67 24.99 -6.13
N TYR A 51 -2.67 24.20 -5.76
CA TYR A 51 -2.58 23.15 -4.74
C TYR A 51 -2.55 21.79 -5.41
N SER A 52 -1.59 20.96 -5.02
CA SER A 52 -1.66 19.54 -5.32
C SER A 52 -2.77 18.95 -4.48
N ASP A 53 -3.76 18.33 -5.13
CA ASP A 53 -4.64 17.43 -4.41
C ASP A 53 -3.76 16.30 -3.87
N HIS A 54 -3.68 16.20 -2.54
CA HIS A 54 -2.80 15.23 -1.88
C HIS A 54 -3.38 13.81 -1.91
N THR A 55 -4.42 13.58 -2.70
CA THR A 55 -4.82 12.26 -3.18
C THR A 55 -3.76 11.72 -4.14
N VAL A 56 -2.59 11.42 -3.59
CA VAL A 56 -1.63 10.52 -4.23
C VAL A 56 -2.37 9.19 -4.36
N ALA A 57 -2.91 8.93 -5.55
CA ALA A 57 -3.59 7.68 -5.85
C ALA A 57 -2.64 6.54 -5.45
N ARG A 58 -3.03 5.75 -4.44
CA ARG A 58 -2.26 4.57 -4.06
C ARG A 58 -2.17 3.68 -5.29
N LYS A 59 -0.96 3.27 -5.64
CA LYS A 59 -0.73 2.30 -6.72
C LYS A 59 -1.69 1.11 -6.54
N PRO A 60 -2.41 0.66 -7.58
CA PRO A 60 -3.31 -0.48 -7.48
C PRO A 60 -2.54 -1.69 -6.94
N ARG A 61 -3.20 -2.44 -6.04
CA ARG A 61 -2.60 -3.59 -5.36
C ARG A 61 -2.50 -4.76 -6.34
N SER A 62 -1.53 -5.65 -6.11
CA SER A 62 -1.37 -6.88 -6.90
C SER A 62 -2.49 -7.90 -6.70
N LEU A 63 -3.25 -7.79 -5.60
CA LEU A 63 -4.45 -8.60 -5.33
C LEU A 63 -5.64 -7.66 -5.16
N ASN A 64 -6.74 -7.99 -5.83
CA ASN A 64 -8.02 -7.30 -5.66
C ASN A 64 -8.74 -7.81 -4.39
N THR A 65 -9.85 -7.16 -4.01
CA THR A 65 -10.59 -7.51 -2.78
C THR A 65 -11.14 -8.94 -2.81
N GLU A 66 -11.67 -9.38 -3.95
CA GLU A 66 -12.25 -10.71 -4.17
C GLU A 66 -11.22 -11.83 -3.99
N GLN A 67 -10.02 -11.65 -4.55
CA GLN A 67 -8.90 -12.59 -4.40
C GLN A 67 -8.40 -12.64 -2.95
N GLU A 68 -8.37 -11.49 -2.26
CA GLU A 68 -8.06 -11.47 -0.83
C GLU A 68 -9.08 -12.28 -0.03
N GLU A 69 -10.38 -12.16 -0.33
CA GLU A 69 -11.45 -12.90 0.34
C GLU A 69 -11.41 -14.41 0.04
N TRP A 70 -11.12 -14.78 -1.20
CA TRP A 70 -10.92 -16.18 -1.57
C TRP A 70 -9.78 -16.82 -0.78
N VAL A 71 -8.63 -16.15 -0.66
CA VAL A 71 -7.49 -16.66 0.13
C VAL A 71 -7.86 -16.81 1.61
N LEU A 72 -8.64 -15.87 2.15
CA LEU A 72 -9.13 -15.96 3.53
C LEU A 72 -10.11 -17.12 3.72
N ASN A 73 -10.97 -17.38 2.73
CA ASN A 73 -11.90 -18.50 2.75
C ASN A 73 -11.15 -19.84 2.71
N VAL A 74 -10.13 -19.96 1.85
CA VAL A 74 -9.23 -21.12 1.82
C VAL A 74 -8.57 -21.33 3.18
N LEU A 75 -8.05 -20.27 3.80
CA LEU A 75 -7.45 -20.33 5.13
C LEU A 75 -8.45 -20.61 6.27
N ALA A 76 -9.74 -20.28 6.09
CA ALA A 76 -10.77 -20.62 7.05
C ALA A 76 -11.05 -22.14 7.06
N HIS A 77 -10.96 -22.78 5.90
CA HIS A 77 -11.10 -24.23 5.76
C HIS A 77 -9.80 -24.97 6.12
N GLU A 78 -8.65 -24.39 5.77
CA GLU A 78 -7.33 -24.98 5.97
C GLU A 78 -6.32 -23.96 6.54
N PRO A 79 -6.37 -23.67 7.85
CA PRO A 79 -5.55 -22.62 8.48
C PRO A 79 -4.05 -22.96 8.55
N THR A 80 -3.66 -24.19 8.20
CA THR A 80 -2.28 -24.69 8.23
C THR A 80 -1.53 -24.49 6.92
N LEU A 81 -2.18 -23.98 5.87
CA LEU A 81 -1.53 -23.77 4.57
C LEU A 81 -0.38 -22.78 4.67
N PHE A 82 0.77 -23.17 4.12
CA PHE A 82 1.93 -22.31 4.07
C PHE A 82 1.75 -21.22 3.00
N ALA A 83 2.37 -20.06 3.21
CA ALA A 83 2.31 -18.95 2.26
C ALA A 83 2.77 -19.32 0.83
N LYS A 84 3.62 -20.35 0.68
CA LYS A 84 4.07 -20.88 -0.62
C LYS A 84 2.96 -21.67 -1.34
N GLU A 85 2.15 -22.41 -0.59
CA GLU A 85 1.02 -23.16 -1.13
C GLU A 85 -0.08 -22.19 -1.54
N LEU A 86 -0.36 -21.18 -0.71
CA LEU A 86 -1.29 -20.10 -1.06
C LEU A 86 -0.88 -19.37 -2.34
N THR A 87 0.42 -19.11 -2.57
CA THR A 87 0.86 -18.51 -3.84
C THR A 87 0.59 -19.40 -5.05
N ARG A 88 0.68 -20.73 -4.89
CA ARG A 88 0.38 -21.69 -5.96
C ARG A 88 -1.12 -21.75 -6.22
N MET A 89 -1.92 -21.84 -5.15
CA MET A 89 -3.37 -21.87 -5.24
C MET A 89 -3.95 -20.59 -5.88
N VAL A 90 -3.41 -19.42 -5.56
CA VAL A 90 -3.79 -18.15 -6.21
C VAL A 90 -3.41 -18.14 -7.69
N PHE A 91 -2.28 -18.74 -8.06
CA PHE A 91 -1.89 -18.88 -9.46
C PHE A 91 -2.83 -19.84 -10.19
N ASP A 92 -3.17 -20.98 -9.59
CA ASP A 92 -4.04 -21.98 -10.20
C ASP A 92 -5.47 -21.45 -10.41
N GLU A 93 -6.00 -20.69 -9.44
CA GLU A 93 -7.37 -20.13 -9.50
C GLU A 93 -7.47 -18.86 -10.37
N PHE A 94 -6.53 -17.92 -10.22
CA PHE A 94 -6.64 -16.59 -10.84
C PHE A 94 -5.62 -16.34 -11.95
N SER A 95 -4.70 -17.27 -12.21
CA SER A 95 -3.57 -17.09 -13.15
C SER A 95 -2.67 -15.88 -12.83
N ILE A 96 -2.62 -15.48 -11.55
CA ILE A 96 -1.81 -14.35 -11.08
C ILE A 96 -0.62 -14.85 -10.30
N GLN A 97 0.58 -14.51 -10.77
CA GLN A 97 1.81 -14.79 -10.06
C GLN A 97 2.01 -13.77 -8.93
N VAL A 98 1.80 -14.20 -7.69
CA VAL A 98 2.04 -13.39 -6.50
C VAL A 98 3.26 -13.89 -5.73
N HIS A 99 4.09 -12.97 -5.28
CA HIS A 99 5.22 -13.31 -4.41
C HIS A 99 4.75 -13.62 -2.99
N ARG A 100 5.45 -14.50 -2.26
CA ARG A 100 5.09 -14.89 -0.87
C ARG A 100 4.89 -13.68 0.04
N THR A 101 5.69 -12.62 -0.16
CA THR A 101 5.61 -11.39 0.66
C THR A 101 4.33 -10.61 0.41
N THR A 102 3.72 -10.72 -0.77
CA THR A 102 2.41 -10.14 -1.09
C THR A 102 1.31 -10.83 -0.28
N ILE A 103 1.32 -12.16 -0.22
CA ILE A 103 0.39 -12.94 0.62
C ILE A 103 0.58 -12.60 2.10
N LEU A 104 1.82 -12.60 2.61
CA LEU A 104 2.08 -12.27 4.02
C LEU A 104 1.63 -10.85 4.39
N ARG A 105 1.90 -9.86 3.53
CA ARG A 105 1.44 -8.46 3.73
C ARG A 105 -0.08 -8.35 3.63
N MET A 106 -0.72 -9.17 2.81
CA MET A 106 -2.19 -9.24 2.72
C MET A 106 -2.76 -9.78 4.04
N LEU A 107 -2.26 -10.92 4.52
CA LEU A 107 -2.70 -11.53 5.78
C LEU A 107 -2.53 -10.59 6.98
N GLN A 108 -1.37 -9.93 7.08
CA GLN A 108 -1.12 -8.93 8.13
C GLN A 108 -2.12 -7.76 8.08
N ARG A 109 -2.44 -7.24 6.88
CA ARG A 109 -3.45 -6.18 6.72
C ARG A 109 -4.85 -6.62 7.12
N ARG A 110 -5.17 -7.91 6.93
CA ARG A 110 -6.45 -8.52 7.31
C ARG A 110 -6.47 -9.05 8.74
N GLY A 111 -5.45 -8.75 9.56
CA GLY A 111 -5.40 -9.09 10.98
C GLY A 111 -4.96 -10.53 11.28
N TRP A 112 -4.50 -11.29 10.28
CA TRP A 112 -3.97 -12.64 10.48
C TRP A 112 -2.50 -12.55 10.93
N MET A 113 -2.28 -12.62 12.25
CA MET A 113 -0.96 -12.57 12.88
C MET A 113 -0.30 -13.96 13.01
N ARG A 114 1.04 -13.95 13.01
CA ARG A 114 1.94 -15.12 13.05
C ARG A 114 1.68 -16.09 14.22
N THR A 115 1.05 -15.62 15.31
CA THR A 115 0.65 -16.44 16.46
C THR A 115 -0.43 -17.46 16.12
N THR A 116 -1.35 -17.14 15.21
CA THR A 116 -2.44 -18.05 14.81
C THR A 116 -1.93 -19.19 13.92
N CYS A 117 -1.03 -18.90 12.97
CA CYS A 117 -0.40 -19.93 12.15
C CYS A 117 0.59 -20.80 12.94
N GLY A 118 1.34 -20.23 13.90
CA GLY A 118 2.35 -20.96 14.67
C GLY A 118 1.78 -21.93 15.71
N ARG A 119 0.64 -21.59 16.32
CA ARG A 119 -0.01 -22.43 17.33
C ARG A 119 -0.64 -23.68 16.69
N VAL A 120 -1.34 -23.52 15.58
CA VAL A 120 -1.97 -24.64 14.85
C VAL A 120 -0.92 -25.56 14.19
N ALA A 121 0.21 -25.02 13.73
CA ALA A 121 1.31 -25.82 13.18
C ALA A 121 2.11 -26.59 14.25
N SER A 122 2.32 -26.00 15.44
CA SER A 122 3.05 -26.67 16.53
C SER A 122 2.28 -27.84 17.12
N GLU A 123 0.96 -27.73 17.27
CA GLU A 123 0.10 -28.81 17.80
C GLU A 123 0.12 -30.08 16.91
N ARG A 124 0.49 -29.96 15.63
CA ARG A 124 0.56 -31.10 14.69
C ARG A 124 1.96 -31.69 14.51
N ASN A 125 3.01 -30.90 14.69
CA ASN A 125 4.38 -31.45 14.75
C ASN A 125 4.54 -32.41 15.94
N ASP A 126 3.82 -32.18 17.05
CA ASP A 126 3.77 -33.10 18.19
C ASP A 126 2.95 -34.37 17.92
N LEU A 127 2.01 -34.34 16.95
CA LEU A 127 1.19 -35.49 16.57
C LEU A 127 1.86 -36.34 15.46
N SER A 128 2.65 -35.76 14.56
CA SER A 128 3.33 -36.52 13.48
C SER A 128 4.59 -37.27 13.93
N VAL A 129 5.12 -36.99 15.13
CA VAL A 129 6.30 -37.68 15.68
C VAL A 129 5.91 -38.95 16.46
N ARG A 130 4.61 -39.18 16.71
CA ARG A 130 4.13 -40.34 17.50
C ARG A 130 3.67 -41.55 16.67
N ASP A 131 3.57 -41.41 15.34
CA ASP A 131 3.06 -42.48 14.45
C ASP A 131 4.13 -43.11 13.54
N VAL A 132 5.42 -42.95 13.85
CA VAL A 132 6.51 -43.65 13.13
C VAL A 132 7.28 -44.55 14.10
N ASP A 133 6.61 -45.60 14.58
CA ASP A 133 7.29 -46.79 15.10
C ASP A 133 6.38 -48.01 14.90
N SER A 134 6.24 -48.44 13.65
CA SER A 134 5.79 -49.80 13.34
C SER A 134 6.15 -50.19 11.92
N THR A 135 6.96 -51.24 11.83
CA THR A 135 7.16 -52.12 10.66
C THR A 135 8.29 -51.76 9.71
N GLY A 136 9.51 -52.10 10.12
CA GLY A 136 10.69 -52.22 9.27
C GLY A 136 11.39 -53.57 9.45
N GLN A 137 10.70 -54.69 9.21
CA GLN A 137 11.34 -55.98 8.96
C GLN A 137 10.55 -56.77 7.92
N THR A 138 11.15 -57.00 6.75
CA THR A 138 11.24 -58.35 6.19
C THR A 138 12.49 -58.44 5.32
N ARG A 139 13.34 -59.38 5.75
CA ARG A 139 14.54 -59.89 5.13
C ARG A 139 14.13 -61.01 4.17
N THR A 140 14.67 -61.04 2.95
CA THR A 140 15.12 -62.26 2.25
C THR A 140 16.09 -61.84 1.17
#